data_AF-A0A3B1BSB7-F1
#
_entry.id   AF-A0A3B1BSB7-F1
#
_cell.length_a   1.000
_cell.length_b   1.000
_cell.length_c   1.000
_cell.angle_alpha   90.00
_cell.angle_beta   90.00
_cell.angle_gamma   90.00
#
_symmetry.space_group_name_H-M   'P 1'
#
loop_
_entity.id
_entity.type
_entity.pdbx_description
1 polymer ?
#
loop_
_entity_poly.entity_id
_entity_poly.type
_entity_poly.pdbx_seq_one_letter_code
_entity_poly.pdbx_strand_id
1 'polypeptide(L)'
;MILNVVIDNESLRLKIEQDILVQAHDFFQKMDADMDKGWQMSFTWVENPNPVQRCQIVADKLYGAYETENQNMMRMMAAYILYKLPGVTEVYISTNGNMNETEIVLPAPGT
;
A
#
# COMPACT_ATOMS: atom_id res chain seq x y z
N MET A 1 14.12 -4.05 2.95
CA MET A 1 12.91 -4.91 2.81
C MET A 1 12.50 -4.90 1.34
N ILE A 2 11.75 -5.91 0.89
CA ILE A 2 11.27 -5.99 -0.50
C ILE A 2 9.77 -6.19 -0.46
N LEU A 3 9.06 -5.44 -1.31
CA LEU A 3 7.65 -5.65 -1.61
C LEU A 3 7.52 -6.00 -3.09
N ASN A 4 6.88 -7.13 -3.39
CA ASN A 4 6.49 -7.44 -4.77
C ASN A 4 5.11 -6.83 -5.02
N VAL A 5 5.00 -5.98 -6.03
CA VAL A 5 3.73 -5.39 -6.46
C VAL A 5 3.38 -5.99 -7.80
N VAL A 6 2.19 -6.56 -7.93
CA VAL A 6 1.67 -7.13 -9.16
C VAL A 6 0.56 -6.22 -9.67
N ILE A 7 0.70 -5.75 -10.91
CA ILE A 7 -0.26 -4.88 -11.59
C ILE A 7 -0.57 -5.57 -12.92
N ASP A 8 -1.82 -6.00 -13.11
CA ASP A 8 -2.23 -6.89 -14.18
C ASP A 8 -1.32 -8.13 -14.29
N ASN A 9 -0.47 -8.22 -15.32
CA ASN A 9 0.47 -9.32 -15.55
C ASN A 9 1.94 -8.94 -15.28
N GLU A 10 2.20 -7.74 -14.77
CA GLU A 10 3.55 -7.24 -14.52
C GLU A 10 3.88 -7.27 -13.03
N SER A 11 5.10 -7.70 -12.70
CA SER A 11 5.59 -7.74 -11.32
C SER A 11 6.74 -6.76 -11.13
N LEU A 12 6.56 -5.86 -10.17
CA LEU A 12 7.49 -4.82 -9.77
C LEU A 12 8.10 -5.18 -8.42
N ARG A 13 9.43 -5.34 -8.40
CA ARG A 13 10.18 -5.62 -7.17
C ARG A 13 10.68 -4.33 -6.55
N LEU A 14 9.98 -3.82 -5.54
CA LEU A 14 10.32 -2.57 -4.87
C LEU A 14 11.22 -2.86 -3.66
N LYS A 15 12.51 -2.51 -3.77
CA LYS A 15 13.46 -2.58 -2.66
C LYS A 15 13.40 -1.29 -1.84
N ILE A 16 12.97 -1.43 -0.59
CA ILE A 16 12.82 -0.34 0.38
C ILE A 16 13.93 -0.44 1.43
N GLU A 17 14.65 0.65 1.64
CA GLU A 17 15.66 0.74 2.69
C GLU A 17 14.98 0.90 4.05
N GLN A 18 15.53 0.26 5.09
CA GLN A 18 14.87 0.25 6.41
C GLN A 18 14.84 1.63 7.06
N ASP A 19 15.81 2.49 6.74
CA ASP A 19 15.91 3.85 7.24
C ASP A 19 14.73 4.73 6.76
N ILE A 20 14.19 4.49 5.56
CA ILE A 20 12.99 5.17 5.04
C ILE A 20 11.81 4.96 5.98
N LEU A 21 11.64 3.75 6.54
CA LEU A 21 10.54 3.45 7.46
C LEU A 21 10.60 4.31 8.73
N VAL A 22 11.82 4.61 9.20
CA VAL A 22 12.04 5.44 10.39
C VAL A 22 11.89 6.92 10.06
N GLN A 23 12.49 7.36 8.95
CA GLN A 23 12.50 8.78 8.55
C GLN A 23 11.11 9.26 8.11
N ALA A 24 10.30 8.40 7.48
CA ALA A 24 8.97 8.75 6.99
C ALA A 24 7.86 8.54 8.04
N HIS A 25 8.18 8.24 9.30
CA HIS A 25 7.20 7.95 10.34
C HIS A 25 6.12 9.03 10.47
N ASP A 26 6.51 10.30 10.55
CA ASP A 26 5.57 11.42 10.67
C ASP A 26 4.66 11.54 9.45
N PHE A 27 5.19 11.23 8.25
CA PHE A 27 4.40 11.20 7.03
C PHE A 27 3.37 10.07 7.05
N PHE A 28 3.75 8.88 7.53
CA PHE A 28 2.82 7.75 7.68
C PHE A 28 1.73 8.05 8.71
N GLN A 29 2.06 8.69 9.83
CA GLN A 29 1.08 9.13 10.82
C GLN A 29 0.09 10.14 10.23
N LYS A 30 0.55 11.06 9.37
CA LYS A 30 -0.33 11.99 8.67
C LYS A 30 -1.26 11.27 7.70
N MET A 31 -0.74 10.32 6.92
CA MET A 31 -1.57 9.48 6.05
C MET A 31 -2.64 8.74 6.85
N ASP A 32 -2.26 8.21 8.01
CA ASP A 32 -3.18 7.54 8.92
C ASP A 32 -4.29 8.48 9.39
N ALA A 33 -3.93 9.67 9.89
CA ALA A 33 -4.87 10.67 10.37
C ALA A 33 -5.78 11.21 9.25
N ASP A 34 -5.31 11.24 8.01
CA ASP A 34 -6.14 11.59 6.86
C ASP A 34 -7.14 10.47 6.52
N MET A 35 -6.73 9.20 6.61
CA MET A 35 -7.63 8.05 6.43
C MET A 35 -8.63 7.87 7.59
N ASP A 36 -8.29 8.33 8.80
CA ASP A 36 -9.20 8.33 9.97
C ASP A 36 -10.44 9.22 9.78
N LYS A 37 -10.41 10.13 8.80
CA LYS A 37 -11.56 10.99 8.43
C LYS A 37 -12.57 10.27 7.54
N GLY A 38 -12.28 9.02 7.18
CA GLY A 38 -13.03 8.22 6.24
C GLY A 38 -12.48 8.30 4.82
N TRP A 39 -12.73 7.24 4.05
CA TRP A 39 -12.26 7.11 2.68
C TRP A 39 -13.33 6.47 1.80
N GLN A 40 -13.48 6.96 0.57
CA GLN A 40 -14.31 6.33 -0.44
C GLN A 40 -13.52 5.21 -1.12
N MET A 41 -13.84 3.96 -0.82
CA MET A 41 -13.27 2.77 -1.45
C MET A 41 -14.26 2.21 -2.47
N SER A 42 -14.10 2.62 -3.73
CA SER A 42 -15.05 2.32 -4.81
C SER A 42 -16.45 2.85 -4.49
N PHE A 43 -17.47 1.99 -4.39
CA PHE A 43 -18.84 2.39 -4.05
C PHE A 43 -19.11 2.47 -2.54
N THR A 44 -18.14 2.12 -1.69
CA THR A 44 -18.32 2.07 -0.22
C THR A 44 -17.56 3.19 0.47
N TRP A 45 -18.24 3.94 1.33
CA TRP A 45 -17.60 4.85 2.27
C TRP A 45 -17.17 4.07 3.52
N VAL A 46 -15.89 4.17 3.90
CA VAL A 46 -15.33 3.51 5.08
C VAL A 46 -14.88 4.59 6.05
N GLU A 47 -15.57 4.75 7.19
CA GLU A 47 -15.30 5.83 8.15
C GLU A 47 -13.95 5.71 8.86
N ASN A 48 -13.52 4.50 9.18
CA ASN A 48 -12.22 4.25 9.81
C ASN A 48 -11.59 2.97 9.21
N PRO A 49 -10.83 3.10 8.11
CA PRO A 49 -10.23 1.96 7.45
C PRO A 49 -9.30 1.18 8.38
N ASN A 50 -9.47 -0.15 8.42
CA ASN A 50 -8.58 -1.03 9.17
C ASN A 50 -7.18 -1.11 8.50
N PRO A 51 -6.16 -1.73 9.13
CA PRO A 51 -4.82 -1.79 8.55
C PRO A 51 -4.73 -2.36 7.12
N VAL A 52 -5.53 -3.40 6.81
CA VAL A 52 -5.59 -3.98 5.46
C VAL A 52 -6.20 -3.01 4.47
N GLN A 53 -7.33 -2.38 4.83
CA GLN A 53 -7.99 -1.38 3.99
C GLN A 53 -7.12 -0.16 3.74
N ARG A 54 -6.32 0.27 4.72
CA ARG A 54 -5.33 1.34 4.52
C ARG A 54 -4.26 0.94 3.51
N CYS A 55 -3.77 -0.29 3.57
CA CYS A 55 -2.83 -0.80 2.57
C CYS A 55 -3.47 -0.87 1.17
N GLN A 56 -4.76 -1.22 1.07
CA GLN A 56 -5.51 -1.20 -0.20
C GLN A 56 -5.63 0.24 -0.76
N ILE A 57 -5.97 1.22 0.08
CA ILE A 57 -6.02 2.64 -0.30
C ILE A 57 -4.64 3.13 -0.78
N VAL A 58 -3.57 2.72 -0.10
CA VAL A 58 -2.21 3.12 -0.44
C VAL A 58 -1.69 2.39 -1.67
N ALA A 59 -2.13 1.16 -1.92
CA ALA A 59 -1.84 0.43 -3.14
C ALA A 59 -2.45 1.12 -4.36
N ASP A 60 -3.67 1.65 -4.26
CA ASP A 60 -4.28 2.48 -5.31
C ASP A 60 -3.46 3.75 -5.60
N LYS A 61 -2.97 4.42 -4.55
CA LYS A 61 -2.03 5.56 -4.71
C LYS A 61 -0.71 5.16 -5.35
N LEU A 62 -0.20 3.96 -5.05
CA LEU A 62 0.99 3.39 -5.67
C LEU A 62 0.73 3.16 -7.16
N TYR A 63 -0.44 2.65 -7.54
CA TYR A 63 -0.82 2.48 -8.94
C TYR A 63 -0.87 3.81 -9.70
N GLY A 64 -1.48 4.86 -9.14
CA GLY A 64 -1.40 6.18 -9.77
C GLY A 64 0.02 6.73 -9.89
N ALA A 65 0.90 6.43 -8.93
CA ALA A 65 2.32 6.76 -9.03
C ALA A 65 3.05 5.93 -10.10
N TYR A 66 2.64 4.67 -10.30
CA TYR A 66 3.14 3.81 -11.37
C TYR A 66 2.74 4.36 -12.76
N GLU A 67 1.48 4.71 -12.95
CA GLU A 67 0.97 5.30 -14.20
C GLU A 67 1.67 6.62 -14.57
N THR A 68 2.14 7.37 -13.57
CA THR A 68 2.86 8.64 -13.76
C THR A 68 4.38 8.50 -13.70
N GLU A 69 4.90 7.26 -13.67
CA GLU A 69 6.32 6.91 -13.55
C GLU A 69 7.04 7.57 -12.34
N ASN A 70 6.28 7.91 -11.30
CA ASN A 70 6.79 8.58 -10.11
C ASN A 70 7.40 7.58 -9.12
N GLN A 71 8.64 7.18 -9.40
CA GLN A 71 9.39 6.20 -8.61
C GLN A 71 9.53 6.55 -7.13
N ASN A 72 9.67 7.83 -6.79
CA ASN A 72 9.78 8.27 -5.40
C ASN A 72 8.46 8.05 -4.65
N MET A 73 7.34 8.39 -5.27
CA MET A 73 6.01 8.16 -4.69
C MET A 73 5.71 6.67 -4.58
N MET A 74 6.04 5.86 -5.60
CA MET A 74 5.90 4.40 -5.53
C MET A 74 6.67 3.80 -4.34
N ARG A 75 7.93 4.20 -4.16
CA ARG A 75 8.75 3.74 -3.02
C ARG A 75 8.17 4.18 -1.69
N MET A 76 7.65 5.40 -1.58
CA MET A 76 7.02 5.90 -0.36
C MET A 76 5.75 5.12 -0.01
N MET A 77 4.89 4.82 -1.00
CA MET A 77 3.67 4.03 -0.79
C MET A 77 4.00 2.58 -0.42
N ALA A 78 4.99 1.97 -1.07
CA ALA A 78 5.48 0.65 -0.71
C ALA A 78 6.08 0.61 0.71
N ALA A 79 6.81 1.65 1.12
CA ALA A 79 7.32 1.77 2.48
C ALA A 79 6.18 1.86 3.50
N TYR A 80 5.12 2.63 3.22
CA TYR A 80 3.94 2.69 4.07
C TYR A 80 3.28 1.30 4.23
N ILE A 81 3.10 0.54 3.15
CA ILE A 81 2.49 -0.80 3.21
C ILE A 81 3.31 -1.72 4.12
N LEU A 82 4.64 -1.73 3.97
CA LEU A 82 5.55 -2.51 4.80
C LEU A 82 5.59 -2.05 6.27
N TYR A 83 5.42 -0.74 6.51
CA TYR A 83 5.30 -0.17 7.85
C TYR A 83 4.00 -0.62 8.54
N LYS A 84 2.88 -0.54 7.82
CA LYS A 84 1.54 -0.77 8.37
C LYS A 84 1.24 -2.24 8.59
N LEU A 85 1.72 -3.10 7.69
CA LEU A 85 1.61 -4.54 7.79
C LEU A 85 3.02 -5.17 7.66
N PRO A 86 3.78 -5.23 8.78
CA PRO A 86 5.07 -5.89 8.78
C PRO A 86 4.93 -7.36 8.37
N GLY A 87 5.69 -7.76 7.36
CA GLY A 87 5.70 -9.13 6.86
C GLY A 87 5.04 -9.30 5.50
N VAL A 88 4.24 -8.34 5.00
CA VAL A 88 3.68 -8.41 3.64
C VAL A 88 4.77 -8.72 2.63
N THR A 89 4.49 -9.72 1.78
CA THR A 89 5.41 -10.14 0.72
C THR A 89 4.96 -9.60 -0.63
N GLU A 90 3.65 -9.65 -0.90
CA GLU A 90 3.09 -9.35 -2.20
C GLU A 90 1.80 -8.53 -2.10
N VAL A 91 1.58 -7.67 -3.08
CA VAL A 91 0.34 -6.89 -3.24
C VAL A 91 -0.11 -7.01 -4.69
N TYR A 92 -1.31 -7.54 -4.90
CA TYR A 92 -1.95 -7.62 -6.21
C TYR A 92 -2.91 -6.45 -6.33
N ILE A 93 -2.53 -5.43 -7.11
CA ILE A 93 -3.32 -4.21 -7.22
C ILE A 93 -4.45 -4.42 -8.22
N SER A 94 -5.67 -4.07 -7.80
CA SER A 94 -6.80 -3.98 -8.72
C SER A 94 -6.70 -2.72 -9.59
N THR A 95 -6.74 -2.90 -10.91
CA THR A 95 -6.67 -1.82 -11.92
C THR A 95 -8.05 -1.34 -12.37
N ASN A 96 -9.14 -1.91 -11.85
CA ASN A 96 -10.51 -1.54 -12.22
C ASN A 96 -11.12 -0.40 -11.36
N GLY A 97 -10.32 0.20 -10.47
CA GLY A 97 -10.74 1.25 -9.55
C GLY A 97 -11.46 0.74 -8.29
N ASN A 98 -11.57 -0.58 -8.09
CA ASN A 98 -12.07 -1.16 -6.85
C ASN A 98 -10.93 -1.56 -5.92
N MET A 99 -10.55 -0.63 -5.03
CA MET A 99 -9.50 -0.85 -4.02
C MET A 99 -9.75 -2.09 -3.15
N ASN A 100 -11.01 -2.49 -2.93
CA ASN A 100 -11.33 -3.67 -2.12
C ASN A 100 -10.88 -4.99 -2.76
N GLU A 101 -10.69 -5.02 -4.08
CA GLU A 101 -10.17 -6.16 -4.83
C GLU A 101 -8.64 -6.22 -4.85
N THR A 102 -7.97 -5.22 -4.25
CA THR A 102 -6.52 -5.30 -4.06
C THR A 102 -6.21 -6.32 -2.97
N GLU A 103 -5.44 -7.35 -3.32
CA GLU A 103 -5.08 -8.43 -2.41
C GLU A 103 -3.73 -8.15 -1.74
N ILE A 104 -3.69 -8.30 -0.41
CA ILE A 104 -2.47 -8.16 0.39
C ILE A 104 -2.05 -9.55 0.88
N VAL A 105 -0.92 -10.04 0.40
CA VAL A 105 -0.39 -11.35 0.78
C VAL A 105 0.49 -11.19 2.02
N LEU A 106 -0.02 -11.73 3.13
CA LEU A 106 0.75 -11.92 4.36
C LEU A 106 1.36 -13.33 4.35
N PRO A 107 2.57 -13.50 4.90
CA PRO A 107 3.16 -14.82 5.07
C PRO A 107 2.24 -15.63 5.98
N ALA A 108 1.95 -16.87 5.57
CA ALA A 108 1.21 -17.80 6.41
C ALA A 108 1.92 -17.92 7.77
N PRO A 109 1.18 -17.91 8.90
CA PRO A 109 1.80 -18.11 10.20
C PRO A 109 2.36 -19.54 10.28
N GLY A 110 3.67 -19.68 10.03
CA GLY A 110 4.48 -20.88 10.28
C GLY A 110 4.20 -22.08 9.36
N THR A 111 5.15 -22.38 8.49
CA THR A 111 5.49 -23.75 8.10
C THR A 111 6.86 -24.08 8.66
#